data_AF-A0A0D2PA41-F1
#
_entry.id   AF-A0A0D2PA41-F1
#
_cell.length_a   1.000
_cell.length_b   1.000
_cell.length_c   1.000
_cell.angle_alpha   90.00
_cell.angle_beta   90.00
_cell.angle_gamma   90.00
#
_symmetry.space_group_name_H-M   'P 1'
#
loop_
_entity.id
_entity.type
_entity.pdbx_description
1 polymer ?
#
loop_
_entity_poly.entity_id
_entity_poly.type
_entity_poly.pdbx_seq_one_letter_code
_entity_poly.pdbx_strand_id
1 'polypeptide(L)'
;MATASASVTSPLLQKISLTGFSTRTRHASKLKLSLHQSCTFAPFSLISPTKSSRLKNISSLESRAYVTGPPIVSESDPRINGLETNTVGAEPPKLISWRLLLSLLVQHKLRISVSVLALVGGTTCTLSMPIFSGRFFEVLIGARKEPLWKLLSKVGLLYSLEPIFTVIFVVNMNTLWETVMSTLRAQIFRRVLIQKAEFFDRYKVGELSGLLTSDLGSLKDVVSENISRDRGFRALSEVVGTICILFALSPQLAPILGLLMLFVSVSVAIYKRSTVPVFKAHGMAQASMSDCVTETFSAIRTVRSFGGEKRQMLMFGSQVLAYQRSGMKLGTFKSINESLTRVAVYISLLALYCLGGSKVKAGELSVGTVASFIGYTFTLTFAVQGLVNTFGDLRGTFAAVERINSVISGAEIDEALAYGLEKDIQKKEDDENIKLFISNGAFGKSQQLDSHYMSALKSTSDVGRLAWSGGVALEDVHFSYPLRPDVEILNGLNLTLKCGTVTALVGSSGSGKSTIVQLLARFYEPTRGRITVSGEDVRTFDKSEWARVVSIVNQV
;
A
#
# COMPACT_ATOMS: atom_id res chain seq x y z
N MET A 1 12.49 41.70 -30.35
CA MET A 1 11.16 41.69 -30.98
C MET A 1 10.26 40.85 -30.11
N ALA A 2 9.67 41.44 -29.07
CA ALA A 2 8.34 42.10 -29.05
C ALA A 2 7.21 41.06 -28.88
N THR A 3 6.75 40.83 -27.64
CA THR A 3 5.44 41.28 -27.04
C THR A 3 4.34 40.22 -27.21
N ALA A 4 3.44 39.90 -26.27
CA ALA A 4 3.11 40.44 -24.96
C ALA A 4 2.29 39.40 -24.14
N SER A 5 2.31 39.63 -22.83
CA SER A 5 1.53 39.03 -21.74
C SER A 5 0.04 39.38 -21.74
N ALA A 6 -0.81 38.52 -21.16
CA ALA A 6 -2.14 38.91 -20.67
C ALA A 6 -2.52 38.15 -19.37
N SER A 7 -2.45 38.89 -18.27
CA SER A 7 -3.32 38.77 -17.08
C SER A 7 -4.52 39.69 -17.27
N VAL A 8 -5.68 39.42 -16.65
CA VAL A 8 -6.49 40.38 -15.84
C VAL A 8 -7.90 39.83 -15.52
N THR A 9 -8.33 40.25 -14.34
CA THR A 9 -9.54 40.10 -13.52
C THR A 9 -10.91 40.45 -14.13
N SER A 10 -11.95 39.91 -13.48
CA SER A 10 -13.38 40.33 -13.46
C SER A 10 -13.61 41.85 -13.39
N PRO A 11 -14.77 42.41 -13.84
CA PRO A 11 -16.01 42.49 -13.02
C PRO A 11 -17.34 42.58 -13.82
N LEU A 12 -18.51 42.43 -13.16
CA LEU A 12 -19.62 43.41 -13.17
C LEU A 12 -20.98 42.87 -12.66
N LEU A 13 -21.55 43.68 -11.76
CA LEU A 13 -22.95 43.78 -11.31
C LEU A 13 -23.81 44.55 -12.33
N GLN A 14 -25.11 44.19 -12.43
CA GLN A 14 -26.33 45.02 -12.64
C GLN A 14 -27.48 44.06 -13.04
N LYS A 15 -28.77 44.17 -12.67
CA LYS A 15 -29.61 45.31 -12.25
C LYS A 15 -31.06 44.83 -11.92
N ILE A 16 -31.82 45.68 -11.20
CA ILE A 16 -33.30 45.91 -11.24
C ILE A 16 -34.20 44.90 -10.49
N SER A 17 -35.26 45.25 -9.73
CA SER A 17 -35.74 46.48 -9.08
C SER A 17 -36.95 46.14 -8.16
N LEU A 18 -37.21 47.00 -7.17
CA LEU A 18 -38.36 47.02 -6.24
C LEU A 18 -39.71 47.39 -6.87
N THR A 19 -40.82 46.92 -6.25
CA THR A 19 -42.09 47.62 -5.86
C THR A 19 -43.13 46.57 -5.42
N GLY A 20 -43.98 46.68 -4.39
CA GLY A 20 -44.29 47.72 -3.40
C GLY A 20 -45.46 47.28 -2.47
N PHE A 21 -45.76 48.11 -1.45
CA PHE A 21 -47.00 48.20 -0.64
C PHE A 21 -47.43 46.99 0.22
N SER A 22 -48.00 47.06 1.44
CA SER A 22 -48.60 48.14 2.26
C SER A 22 -48.71 47.67 3.74
N THR A 23 -48.91 48.65 4.62
CA THR A 23 -49.10 48.68 6.08
C THR A 23 -50.21 47.80 6.69
N ARG A 24 -50.04 47.29 7.94
CA ARG A 24 -50.80 47.71 9.17
C ARG A 24 -50.58 46.84 10.43
N THR A 25 -50.28 47.55 11.54
CA THR A 25 -50.75 47.40 12.96
C THR A 25 -50.42 46.20 13.88
N ARG A 26 -49.69 46.56 14.97
CA ARG A 26 -49.91 46.30 16.43
C ARG A 26 -50.34 44.90 16.90
N HIS A 27 -49.51 44.24 17.71
CA HIS A 27 -49.61 44.28 19.19
C HIS A 27 -48.38 43.64 19.87
N ALA A 28 -48.03 44.21 21.02
CA ALA A 28 -46.92 43.85 21.89
C ALA A 28 -47.32 42.83 22.97
N SER A 29 -46.36 42.01 23.43
CA SER A 29 -46.05 41.74 24.86
C SER A 29 -44.98 40.63 24.95
N LYS A 30 -43.79 40.95 25.52
CA LYS A 30 -43.28 40.50 26.85
C LYS A 30 -42.99 38.97 26.90
N LEU A 31 -41.85 38.44 27.36
CA LEU A 31 -40.83 38.94 28.28
C LEU A 31 -39.60 37.99 28.27
N LYS A 32 -38.39 38.58 28.32
CA LYS A 32 -37.14 38.18 29.02
C LYS A 32 -36.60 36.72 28.94
N LEU A 33 -35.40 36.61 28.36
CA LEU A 33 -34.32 35.78 28.92
C LEU A 33 -33.08 36.68 29.14
N SER A 34 -32.63 36.79 30.39
CA SER A 34 -31.36 37.45 30.75
C SER A 34 -30.38 36.43 31.31
N LEU A 35 -29.11 36.66 30.98
CA LEU A 35 -27.89 35.91 31.29
C LEU A 35 -27.56 35.73 32.78
N HIS A 36 -26.57 34.83 32.96
CA HIS A 36 -25.64 34.54 34.08
C HIS A 36 -25.97 33.22 34.78
N GLN A 37 -25.02 32.32 35.09
CA GLN A 37 -23.63 32.51 35.49
C GLN A 37 -22.87 31.15 35.40
N SER A 38 -21.56 31.22 35.17
CA SER A 38 -20.48 30.31 35.61
C SER A 38 -20.82 28.94 36.23
N CYS A 39 -20.23 27.86 35.68
CA CYS A 39 -19.97 26.63 36.43
C CYS A 39 -18.53 26.14 36.25
N THR A 40 -17.94 25.92 37.41
CA THR A 40 -16.61 25.48 37.79
C THR A 40 -16.39 23.98 37.55
N PHE A 41 -15.13 23.63 37.28
CA PHE A 41 -14.61 22.26 37.26
C PHE A 41 -14.56 21.64 38.67
N ALA A 42 -14.85 20.34 38.80
CA ALA A 42 -14.45 19.46 39.91
C ALA A 42 -14.55 17.97 39.47
N PRO A 43 -13.90 17.01 40.16
CA PRO A 43 -12.98 16.06 39.52
C PRO A 43 -13.38 14.57 39.58
N PHE A 44 -12.55 13.77 38.90
CA PHE A 44 -12.43 12.31 38.94
C PHE A 44 -12.52 11.70 40.36
N SER A 45 -13.27 10.61 40.49
CA SER A 45 -13.03 9.58 41.51
C SER A 45 -13.28 8.16 40.96
N LEU A 46 -12.28 7.30 41.16
CA LEU A 46 -12.34 5.85 40.99
C LEU A 46 -13.13 5.24 42.17
N ILE A 47 -14.12 4.37 41.90
CA ILE A 47 -14.52 3.29 42.82
C ILE A 47 -14.91 2.04 42.01
N SER A 48 -14.38 0.91 42.45
CA SER A 48 -14.50 -0.48 41.98
C SER A 48 -15.85 -1.14 42.33
N PRO A 49 -16.17 -2.36 41.84
CA PRO A 49 -17.53 -2.84 41.64
C PRO A 49 -18.11 -3.61 42.84
N THR A 50 -19.43 -3.58 42.99
CA THR A 50 -20.18 -4.50 43.86
C THR A 50 -21.33 -5.17 43.09
N LYS A 51 -21.49 -6.46 43.36
CA LYS A 51 -22.46 -7.43 42.83
C LYS A 51 -23.89 -7.19 43.35
N SER A 52 -24.84 -7.86 42.69
CA SER A 52 -26.23 -8.21 43.12
C SER A 52 -27.29 -7.22 42.61
N SER A 53 -28.45 -7.57 42.04
CA SER A 53 -29.16 -8.85 41.84
C SER A 53 -30.39 -8.61 40.94
N ARG A 54 -30.71 -9.62 40.11
CA ARG A 54 -32.03 -10.12 39.65
C ARG A 54 -33.24 -9.17 39.53
N LEU A 55 -33.80 -9.11 38.31
CA LEU A 55 -35.24 -9.17 37.98
C LEU A 55 -35.38 -9.60 36.51
N LYS A 56 -35.65 -10.89 36.24
CA LYS A 56 -36.92 -11.49 35.78
C LYS A 56 -37.39 -11.09 34.37
N ASN A 57 -37.14 -12.02 33.44
CA ASN A 57 -38.03 -12.57 32.40
C ASN A 57 -39.10 -11.68 31.76
N ILE A 58 -38.89 -11.36 30.47
CA ILE A 58 -39.95 -11.39 29.46
C ILE A 58 -39.46 -12.29 28.32
N SER A 59 -40.31 -13.22 27.95
CA SER A 59 -40.11 -14.35 27.03
C SER A 59 -40.24 -13.98 25.55
N SER A 60 -39.60 -14.82 24.74
CA SER A 60 -40.00 -15.30 23.40
C SER A 60 -40.06 -14.32 22.22
N LEU A 61 -39.06 -14.40 21.32
CA LEU A 61 -39.31 -14.78 19.93
C LEU A 61 -38.01 -15.35 19.32
N GLU A 62 -37.92 -16.68 19.27
CA GLU A 62 -36.84 -17.43 18.63
C GLU A 62 -36.93 -17.31 17.11
N SER A 63 -35.83 -16.93 16.46
CA SER A 63 -35.61 -17.19 15.03
C SER A 63 -34.69 -18.39 14.90
N ARG A 64 -35.30 -19.54 14.58
CA ARG A 64 -34.65 -20.80 14.24
C ARG A 64 -33.81 -20.64 12.96
N ALA A 65 -32.51 -20.89 13.06
CA ALA A 65 -31.69 -21.31 11.93
C ALA A 65 -31.19 -22.72 12.22
N TYR A 66 -31.70 -23.68 11.45
CA TYR A 66 -31.29 -25.07 11.46
C TYR A 66 -29.87 -25.20 10.90
N VAL A 67 -28.95 -25.77 11.68
CA VAL A 67 -27.78 -26.50 11.18
C VAL A 67 -27.68 -27.77 12.02
N THR A 68 -27.96 -28.92 11.42
CA THR A 68 -27.82 -30.23 12.07
C THR A 68 -26.63 -30.97 11.50
N GLY A 69 -25.76 -31.43 12.40
CA GLY A 69 -24.76 -32.48 12.22
C GLY A 69 -23.92 -32.61 13.49
N PRO A 70 -23.95 -33.72 14.23
CA PRO A 70 -23.19 -33.89 15.48
C PRO A 70 -21.69 -34.08 15.18
N PRO A 71 -20.79 -33.78 16.14
CA PRO A 71 -19.37 -34.05 15.96
C PRO A 71 -19.14 -35.56 16.06
N ILE A 72 -18.77 -36.20 14.95
CA ILE A 72 -18.26 -37.57 14.97
C ILE A 72 -16.77 -37.48 15.30
N VAL A 73 -16.40 -38.02 16.45
CA VAL A 73 -15.03 -38.34 16.83
C VAL A 73 -14.58 -39.46 15.87
N SER A 74 -13.75 -39.14 14.89
CA SER A 74 -13.05 -40.14 14.08
C SER A 74 -11.83 -40.62 14.87
N GLU A 75 -11.80 -41.90 15.21
CA GLU A 75 -10.60 -42.61 15.63
C GLU A 75 -9.47 -42.45 14.61
N SER A 76 -8.24 -42.45 15.12
CA SER A 76 -7.01 -42.37 14.35
C SER A 76 -6.76 -43.65 13.55
N ASP A 77 -6.79 -43.55 12.22
CA ASP A 77 -6.34 -44.63 11.34
C ASP A 77 -4.80 -44.75 11.31
N PRO A 78 -4.27 -45.97 11.06
CA PRO A 78 -2.87 -46.31 11.27
C PRO A 78 -1.96 -45.74 10.18
N ARG A 79 -0.75 -45.35 10.60
CA ARG A 79 0.31 -44.80 9.75
C ARG A 79 0.72 -45.80 8.65
N ILE A 80 0.45 -45.45 7.40
CA ILE A 80 1.14 -46.02 6.24
C ILE A 80 2.39 -45.15 6.01
N ASN A 81 3.57 -45.73 6.24
CA ASN A 81 4.85 -45.12 5.98
C ASN A 81 5.05 -44.92 4.47
N GLY A 82 4.57 -43.79 3.95
CA GLY A 82 5.01 -43.20 2.70
C GLY A 82 6.22 -42.31 2.96
N LEU A 83 7.27 -42.51 2.18
CA LEU A 83 8.56 -41.83 2.26
C LEU A 83 8.39 -40.29 2.26
N GLU A 84 8.42 -39.66 3.43
CA GLU A 84 8.49 -38.21 3.58
C GLU A 84 9.83 -37.73 3.03
N THR A 85 9.83 -37.26 1.78
CA THR A 85 10.83 -36.29 1.35
C THR A 85 10.63 -35.03 2.18
N ASN A 86 11.54 -34.81 3.13
CA ASN A 86 11.68 -33.59 3.91
C ASN A 86 11.87 -32.36 2.98
N THR A 87 10.79 -31.85 2.40
CA THR A 87 10.75 -30.46 1.94
C THR A 87 10.41 -29.61 3.15
N VAL A 88 11.46 -29.18 3.85
CA VAL A 88 11.42 -28.06 4.80
C VAL A 88 10.56 -26.97 4.18
N GLY A 89 9.50 -26.56 4.88
CA GLY A 89 8.59 -25.49 4.47
C GLY A 89 9.36 -24.19 4.27
N ALA A 90 9.83 -23.97 3.05
CA ALA A 90 10.31 -22.68 2.60
C ALA A 90 9.07 -21.85 2.26
N GLU A 91 8.84 -20.75 2.99
CA GLU A 91 7.85 -19.75 2.58
C GLU A 91 8.07 -19.43 1.09
N PRO A 92 7.00 -19.38 0.26
CA PRO A 92 7.14 -19.03 -1.14
C PRO A 92 7.85 -17.68 -1.25
N PRO A 93 8.80 -17.52 -2.19
CA PRO A 93 9.63 -16.32 -2.28
C PRO A 93 8.74 -15.08 -2.48
N LYS A 94 8.83 -14.14 -1.54
CA LYS A 94 8.05 -12.89 -1.56
C LYS A 94 8.26 -12.16 -2.89
N LEU A 95 7.17 -11.93 -3.62
CA LEU A 95 7.16 -11.31 -4.95
C LEU A 95 7.78 -9.91 -4.95
N ILE A 96 7.35 -9.06 -4.02
CA ILE A 96 7.95 -7.76 -3.73
C ILE A 96 8.85 -7.95 -2.51
N SER A 97 10.11 -8.27 -2.76
CA SER A 97 11.15 -8.28 -1.72
C SER A 97 11.91 -6.95 -1.72
N TRP A 98 12.40 -6.54 -0.54
CA TRP A 98 13.29 -5.38 -0.44
C TRP A 98 14.53 -5.53 -1.33
N ARG A 99 14.98 -6.78 -1.52
CA ARG A 99 16.07 -7.13 -2.45
C ARG A 99 15.71 -6.86 -3.90
N LEU A 100 14.48 -7.17 -4.33
CA LEU A 100 14.00 -6.89 -5.69
C LEU A 100 13.89 -5.38 -5.93
N LEU A 101 13.31 -4.63 -4.99
CA LEU A 101 13.26 -3.17 -5.07
C LEU A 101 14.67 -2.56 -5.15
N LEU A 102 15.61 -3.02 -4.32
CA LEU A 102 17.01 -2.61 -4.39
C LEU A 102 17.67 -2.98 -5.71
N SER A 103 17.42 -4.17 -6.24
CA SER A 103 17.95 -4.62 -7.54
C SER A 103 17.48 -3.69 -8.67
N LEU A 104 16.18 -3.39 -8.71
CA LEU A 104 15.57 -2.47 -9.68
C LEU A 104 16.11 -1.05 -9.55
N LEU A 105 16.30 -0.55 -8.33
CA LEU A 105 16.90 0.75 -8.07
C LEU A 105 18.34 0.81 -8.59
N VAL A 106 19.15 -0.21 -8.29
CA VAL A 106 20.57 -0.26 -8.64
C VAL A 106 20.80 -0.34 -10.15
N GLN A 107 19.82 -0.71 -10.97
CA GLN A 107 19.92 -0.59 -12.43
C GLN A 107 20.14 0.88 -12.87
N HIS A 108 19.67 1.86 -12.09
CA HIS A 108 19.79 3.29 -12.39
C HIS A 108 20.89 3.98 -11.57
N LYS A 109 22.11 3.42 -11.56
CA LYS A 109 23.25 3.91 -10.76
C LYS A 109 23.54 5.40 -10.94
N LEU A 110 23.46 5.92 -12.16
CA LEU A 110 23.75 7.33 -12.46
C LEU A 110 22.72 8.25 -11.81
N ARG A 111 21.42 7.95 -11.94
CA ARG A 111 20.35 8.75 -11.32
C ARG A 111 20.41 8.70 -9.80
N ILE A 112 20.71 7.54 -9.23
CA ILE A 112 20.91 7.41 -7.78
C ILE A 112 22.10 8.25 -7.32
N SER A 113 23.23 8.19 -8.04
CA SER A 113 24.42 8.98 -7.71
C SER A 113 24.13 10.48 -7.74
N VAL A 114 23.45 10.97 -8.80
CA VAL A 114 23.04 12.38 -8.90
C VAL A 114 22.10 12.77 -7.75
N SER A 115 21.13 11.92 -7.40
CA SER A 115 20.23 12.18 -6.27
C SER A 115 20.96 12.20 -4.93
N VAL A 116 21.92 11.30 -4.69
CA VAL A 116 22.72 11.29 -3.46
C VAL A 116 23.62 12.53 -3.37
N LEU A 117 24.24 12.94 -4.47
CA LEU A 117 25.03 14.17 -4.52
C LEU A 117 24.17 15.41 -4.27
N ALA A 118 23.00 15.50 -4.90
CA ALA A 118 22.05 16.59 -4.68
C ALA A 118 21.52 16.60 -3.24
N LEU A 119 21.29 15.43 -2.65
CA LEU A 119 20.88 15.27 -1.25
C LEU A 119 21.97 15.82 -0.31
N VAL A 120 23.21 15.38 -0.47
CA VAL A 120 24.35 15.85 0.35
C VAL A 120 24.62 17.34 0.15
N GLY A 121 24.54 17.84 -1.09
CA GLY A 121 24.68 19.26 -1.39
C GLY A 121 23.58 20.09 -0.71
N GLY A 122 22.31 19.67 -0.85
CA GLY A 122 21.17 20.33 -0.25
C GLY A 122 21.22 20.33 1.28
N THR A 123 21.59 19.21 1.91
CA THR A 123 21.69 19.10 3.37
C THR A 123 22.87 19.89 3.91
N THR A 124 24.00 19.91 3.20
CA THR A 124 25.14 20.77 3.56
C THR A 124 24.74 22.24 3.49
N CYS A 125 24.00 22.64 2.46
CA CYS A 125 23.49 23.99 2.37
C CYS A 125 22.57 24.33 3.56
N THR A 126 21.55 23.51 3.85
CA THR A 126 20.62 23.77 4.96
C THR A 126 21.32 23.80 6.32
N LEU A 127 22.20 22.84 6.59
CA LEU A 127 22.95 22.76 7.83
C LEU A 127 23.94 23.92 8.00
N SER A 128 24.44 24.52 6.91
CA SER A 128 25.35 25.66 7.00
C SER A 128 24.65 26.99 7.30
N MET A 129 23.34 27.11 7.01
CA MET A 129 22.59 28.37 7.18
C MET A 129 22.64 28.92 8.62
N PRO A 130 22.39 28.12 9.69
CA PRO A 130 22.45 28.62 11.05
C PRO A 130 23.85 29.09 11.48
N ILE A 131 24.92 28.44 11.01
CA ILE A 131 26.31 28.85 11.30
C ILE A 131 26.60 30.22 10.71
N PHE A 132 26.27 30.44 9.44
CA PHE A 132 26.54 31.72 8.79
C PHE A 132 25.67 32.85 9.36
N SER A 133 24.43 32.53 9.75
CA SER A 133 23.57 33.46 10.49
C SER A 133 24.19 33.87 11.85
N GLY A 134 24.73 32.91 12.60
CA GLY A 134 25.43 33.21 13.87
C GLY A 134 26.65 34.10 13.67
N ARG A 135 27.49 33.80 12.66
CA ARG A 135 28.64 34.65 12.30
C ARG A 135 28.22 36.04 11.85
N PHE A 136 27.06 36.18 11.21
CA PHE A 136 26.52 37.47 10.79
C PHE A 136 26.22 38.35 12.00
N PHE A 137 25.60 37.80 13.04
CA PHE A 137 25.38 38.54 14.28
C PHE A 137 26.70 38.92 14.99
N GLU A 138 27.74 38.07 14.96
CA GLU A 138 29.06 38.42 15.52
C GLU A 138 29.74 39.59 14.81
N VAL A 139 29.66 39.63 13.47
CA VAL A 139 30.20 40.75 12.68
C VAL A 139 29.41 42.03 12.95
N LEU A 140 28.08 41.95 13.07
CA LEU A 140 27.22 43.10 13.36
C LEU A 140 27.50 43.72 14.74
N ILE A 141 27.80 42.88 15.73
CA ILE A 141 28.17 43.31 17.10
C ILE A 141 29.63 43.80 17.17
N GLY A 142 30.41 43.64 16.10
CA GLY A 142 31.82 44.06 16.04
C GLY A 142 32.81 43.08 16.67
N ALA A 143 32.37 41.87 17.02
CA ALA A 143 33.22 40.83 17.61
C ALA A 143 34.19 40.21 16.58
N ARG A 144 33.89 40.30 15.28
CA ARG A 144 34.79 39.92 14.18
C ARG A 144 34.97 41.07 13.19
N LYS A 145 36.23 41.29 12.78
CA LYS A 145 36.61 42.25 11.72
C LYS A 145 36.54 41.62 10.33
N GLU A 146 35.41 41.03 9.96
CA GLU A 146 35.16 40.55 8.59
C GLU A 146 34.24 41.52 7.83
N PRO A 147 34.49 41.80 6.54
CA PRO A 147 33.60 42.66 5.75
C PRO A 147 32.24 41.98 5.54
N LEU A 148 31.16 42.65 5.99
CA LEU A 148 29.79 42.11 5.99
C LEU A 148 29.33 41.63 4.61
N TRP A 149 29.72 42.34 3.53
CA TRP A 149 29.38 41.96 2.15
C TRP A 149 29.89 40.57 1.76
N LYS A 150 31.09 40.18 2.22
CA LYS A 150 31.69 38.86 1.92
C LYS A 150 30.97 37.72 2.65
N LEU A 151 30.36 37.99 3.79
CA LEU A 151 29.54 37.03 4.51
C LEU A 151 28.14 36.94 3.88
N LEU A 152 27.54 38.08 3.55
CA LEU A 152 26.24 38.15 2.90
C LEU A 152 26.26 37.48 1.53
N SER A 153 27.34 37.60 0.76
CA SER A 153 27.50 36.91 -0.53
C SER A 153 27.54 35.38 -0.37
N LYS A 154 28.16 34.85 0.70
CA LYS A 154 28.15 33.41 1.00
C LYS A 154 26.75 32.93 1.38
N VAL A 155 26.03 33.68 2.20
CA VAL A 155 24.64 33.38 2.57
C VAL A 155 23.74 33.40 1.33
N GLY A 156 23.84 34.43 0.50
CA GLY A 156 23.08 34.54 -0.75
C GLY A 156 23.34 33.37 -1.71
N LEU A 157 24.61 32.95 -1.84
CA LEU A 157 24.98 31.77 -2.63
C LEU A 157 24.33 30.49 -2.07
N LEU A 158 24.42 30.26 -0.76
CA LEU A 158 23.83 29.09 -0.11
C LEU A 158 22.30 29.03 -0.26
N TYR A 159 21.64 30.18 -0.12
CA TYR A 159 20.18 30.29 -0.26
C TYR A 159 19.74 30.09 -1.72
N SER A 160 20.61 30.38 -2.69
CA SER A 160 20.34 30.17 -4.11
C SER A 160 20.62 28.72 -4.54
N LEU A 161 21.68 28.09 -4.01
CA LEU A 161 22.07 26.73 -4.36
C LEU A 161 21.11 25.68 -3.80
N GLU A 162 20.58 25.91 -2.61
CA GLU A 162 19.75 24.91 -1.91
C GLU A 162 18.46 24.54 -2.68
N PRO A 163 17.67 25.50 -3.21
CA PRO A 163 16.52 25.19 -4.07
C PRO A 163 16.92 24.46 -5.36
N ILE A 164 18.07 24.79 -5.96
CA ILE A 164 18.58 24.13 -7.17
C ILE A 164 18.84 22.66 -6.90
N PHE A 165 19.53 22.33 -5.79
CA PHE A 165 19.74 20.95 -5.37
C PHE A 165 18.42 20.23 -5.09
N THR A 166 17.44 20.94 -4.50
CA THR A 166 16.11 20.38 -4.24
C THR A 166 15.39 20.00 -5.54
N VAL A 167 15.39 20.88 -6.55
CA VAL A 167 14.78 20.58 -7.85
C VAL A 167 15.46 19.37 -8.50
N ILE A 168 16.80 19.35 -8.52
CA ILE A 168 17.58 18.23 -9.07
C ILE A 168 17.21 16.92 -8.36
N PHE A 169 17.16 16.93 -7.02
CA PHE A 169 16.81 15.75 -6.22
C PHE A 169 15.39 15.25 -6.51
N VAL A 170 14.40 16.14 -6.45
CA VAL A 170 12.97 15.78 -6.60
C VAL A 170 12.68 15.24 -7.99
N VAL A 171 13.18 15.91 -9.04
CA VAL A 171 12.96 15.45 -10.43
C VAL A 171 13.62 14.10 -10.68
N ASN A 172 14.86 13.89 -10.22
CA ASN A 172 15.56 12.62 -10.41
C ASN A 172 14.87 11.48 -9.65
N MET A 173 14.47 11.70 -8.39
CA MET A 173 13.79 10.69 -7.60
C MET A 173 12.41 10.34 -8.15
N ASN A 174 11.60 11.33 -8.54
CA ASN A 174 10.30 11.04 -9.17
C ASN A 174 10.45 10.24 -10.46
N THR A 175 11.38 10.64 -11.35
CA THR A 175 11.61 9.90 -12.60
C THR A 175 12.06 8.46 -12.34
N LEU A 176 12.96 8.26 -11.39
CA LEU A 176 13.46 6.95 -11.01
C LEU A 176 12.33 6.07 -10.46
N TRP A 177 11.46 6.62 -9.60
CA TRP A 177 10.36 5.86 -9.04
C TRP A 177 9.22 5.58 -10.01
N GLU A 178 8.95 6.46 -10.98
CA GLU A 178 8.03 6.15 -12.08
C GLU A 178 8.52 4.96 -12.91
N THR A 179 9.84 4.90 -13.17
CA THR A 179 10.46 3.82 -13.94
C THR A 179 10.46 2.49 -13.17
N VAL A 180 10.76 2.54 -11.86
CA VAL A 180 10.65 1.36 -10.99
C VAL A 180 9.21 0.88 -10.92
N MET A 181 8.26 1.81 -10.80
CA MET A 181 6.84 1.50 -10.67
C MET A 181 6.23 0.94 -11.96
N SER A 182 6.63 1.42 -13.14
CA SER A 182 6.20 0.85 -14.42
C SER A 182 6.71 -0.58 -14.58
N THR A 183 7.98 -0.83 -14.24
CA THR A 183 8.58 -2.17 -14.26
C THR A 183 7.89 -3.10 -13.27
N LEU A 184 7.60 -2.62 -12.06
CA LEU A 184 6.91 -3.39 -11.02
C LEU A 184 5.49 -3.77 -11.44
N ARG A 185 4.73 -2.83 -12.04
CA ARG A 185 3.40 -3.11 -12.61
C ARG A 185 3.48 -4.20 -13.68
N ALA A 186 4.44 -4.10 -14.59
CA ALA A 186 4.64 -5.08 -15.65
C ALA A 186 4.94 -6.47 -15.09
N GLN A 187 5.88 -6.55 -14.14
CA GLN A 187 6.27 -7.82 -13.51
C GLN A 187 5.11 -8.44 -12.73
N ILE A 188 4.37 -7.67 -11.94
CA ILE A 188 3.23 -8.18 -11.18
C ILE A 188 2.13 -8.63 -12.13
N PHE A 189 1.81 -7.85 -13.16
CA PHE A 189 0.81 -8.24 -14.16
C PHE A 189 1.17 -9.56 -14.86
N ARG A 190 2.43 -9.69 -15.31
CA ARG A 190 2.95 -10.94 -15.87
C ARG A 190 2.84 -12.10 -14.89
N ARG A 191 3.12 -11.86 -13.61
CA ARG A 191 3.05 -12.88 -12.56
C ARG A 191 1.63 -13.28 -12.19
N VAL A 192 0.64 -12.41 -12.38
CA VAL A 192 -0.78 -12.74 -12.24
C VAL A 192 -1.24 -13.61 -13.42
N LEU A 193 -0.81 -13.32 -14.65
CA LEU A 193 -1.22 -14.06 -15.86
C LEU A 193 -0.79 -15.54 -15.87
N ILE A 194 0.29 -15.89 -15.18
CA ILE A 194 0.80 -17.27 -15.11
C ILE A 194 0.25 -18.07 -13.92
N GLN A 195 -0.73 -17.53 -13.18
CA GLN A 195 -1.38 -18.27 -12.10
C GLN A 195 -2.35 -19.32 -12.65
N LYS A 196 -2.56 -20.42 -11.92
CA LYS A 196 -3.57 -21.43 -12.27
C LYS A 196 -4.99 -20.84 -12.26
N ALA A 197 -5.91 -21.44 -13.01
CA ALA A 197 -7.31 -20.99 -13.09
C ALA A 197 -7.98 -20.88 -11.70
N GLU A 198 -7.62 -21.77 -10.78
CA GLU A 198 -8.10 -21.82 -9.39
C GLU A 198 -7.89 -20.50 -8.63
N PHE A 199 -6.79 -19.79 -8.93
CA PHE A 199 -6.51 -18.48 -8.36
C PHE A 199 -7.56 -17.46 -8.78
N PHE A 200 -7.96 -17.47 -10.05
CA PHE A 200 -8.95 -16.55 -10.60
C PHE A 200 -10.38 -16.88 -10.16
N ASP A 201 -10.65 -18.14 -9.80
CA ASP A 201 -11.92 -18.50 -9.18
C ASP A 201 -12.03 -17.98 -7.74
N ARG A 202 -10.90 -17.91 -7.02
CA ARG A 202 -10.85 -17.47 -5.63
C ARG A 202 -10.99 -15.96 -5.48
N TYR A 203 -10.36 -15.19 -6.37
CA TYR A 203 -10.27 -13.74 -6.28
C TYR A 203 -11.16 -13.04 -7.30
N LYS A 204 -11.91 -12.03 -6.85
CA LYS A 204 -12.76 -11.23 -7.74
C LYS A 204 -11.90 -10.32 -8.63
N VAL A 205 -12.35 -10.08 -9.87
CA VAL A 205 -11.69 -9.18 -10.83
C VAL A 205 -11.43 -7.79 -10.23
N GLY A 206 -12.39 -7.23 -9.48
CA GLY A 206 -12.24 -5.94 -8.82
C GLY A 206 -11.14 -5.92 -7.76
N GLU A 207 -10.92 -7.05 -7.08
CA GLU A 207 -9.86 -7.18 -6.07
C GLU A 207 -8.48 -7.20 -6.72
N LEU A 208 -8.30 -8.02 -7.75
CA LEU A 208 -7.06 -8.11 -8.51
C LEU A 208 -6.72 -6.78 -9.23
N SER A 209 -7.73 -6.11 -9.77
CA SER A 209 -7.57 -4.77 -10.35
C SER A 209 -7.15 -3.76 -9.29
N GLY A 210 -7.76 -3.80 -8.10
CA GLY A 210 -7.40 -2.94 -6.97
C GLY A 210 -5.96 -3.15 -6.50
N LEU A 211 -5.46 -4.39 -6.51
CA LEU A 211 -4.07 -4.71 -6.17
C LEU A 211 -3.07 -4.07 -7.15
N LEU A 212 -3.34 -4.18 -8.46
CA LEU A 212 -2.45 -3.65 -9.50
C LEU A 212 -2.50 -2.12 -9.63
N THR A 213 -3.61 -1.50 -9.25
CA THR A 213 -3.84 -0.05 -9.42
C THR A 213 -3.66 0.71 -8.11
N SER A 214 -4.58 0.53 -7.15
CA SER A 214 -4.64 1.28 -5.89
C SER A 214 -3.53 0.90 -4.93
N ASP A 215 -3.37 -0.38 -4.62
CA ASP A 215 -2.41 -0.82 -3.59
C ASP A 215 -0.97 -0.57 -4.05
N LEU A 216 -0.67 -0.91 -5.30
CA LEU A 216 0.62 -0.58 -5.88
C LEU A 216 0.78 0.95 -6.01
N GLY A 217 -0.27 1.68 -6.39
CA GLY A 217 -0.27 3.15 -6.44
C GLY A 217 0.14 3.78 -5.11
N SER A 218 -0.38 3.25 -3.99
CA SER A 218 -0.05 3.73 -2.65
C SER A 218 1.44 3.62 -2.30
N LEU A 219 2.16 2.63 -2.87
CA LEU A 219 3.62 2.51 -2.73
C LEU A 219 4.33 3.69 -3.41
N LYS A 220 3.89 4.09 -4.61
CA LYS A 220 4.40 5.27 -5.29
C LYS A 220 4.07 6.55 -4.52
N ASP A 221 2.83 6.70 -4.06
CA ASP A 221 2.38 7.92 -3.39
C ASP A 221 3.20 8.18 -2.13
N VAL A 222 3.44 7.16 -1.31
CA VAL A 222 4.27 7.30 -0.11
C VAL A 222 5.71 7.67 -0.45
N VAL A 223 6.27 7.10 -1.51
CA VAL A 223 7.60 7.49 -1.95
C VAL A 223 7.62 8.94 -2.43
N SER A 224 6.66 9.36 -3.27
CA SER A 224 6.52 10.72 -3.80
C SER A 224 6.36 11.75 -2.68
N GLU A 225 5.52 11.44 -1.69
CA GLU A 225 5.33 12.29 -0.51
C GLU A 225 6.61 12.39 0.34
N ASN A 226 7.40 11.31 0.42
CA ASN A 226 8.65 11.27 1.18
C ASN A 226 9.87 11.83 0.46
N ILE A 227 9.78 12.16 -0.83
CA ILE A 227 10.81 12.87 -1.60
C ILE A 227 10.76 14.39 -1.33
N SER A 228 9.68 14.87 -0.70
CA SER A 228 9.54 16.29 -0.34
C SER A 228 10.66 16.78 0.59
N ARG A 229 10.98 18.07 0.50
CA ARG A 229 12.09 18.74 1.20
C ARG A 229 12.17 18.39 2.68
N ASP A 230 11.02 18.40 3.36
CA ASP A 230 10.95 18.27 4.81
C ASP A 230 10.68 16.83 5.28
N ARG A 231 10.88 15.80 4.45
CA ARG A 231 10.58 14.39 4.78
C ARG A 231 11.68 13.42 4.31
N GLY A 232 11.50 12.15 4.64
CA GLY A 232 12.25 11.04 4.07
C GLY A 232 13.73 10.98 4.47
N PHE A 233 14.57 10.58 3.51
CA PHE A 233 16.02 10.45 3.70
C PHE A 233 16.71 11.80 3.99
N ARG A 234 16.15 12.90 3.48
CA ARG A 234 16.68 14.24 3.74
C ARG A 234 16.51 14.63 5.20
N ALA A 235 15.29 14.49 5.73
CA ALA A 235 15.03 14.69 7.15
C ALA A 235 15.96 13.85 8.04
N LEU A 236 16.20 12.58 7.69
CA LEU A 236 17.13 11.72 8.43
C LEU A 236 18.56 12.29 8.43
N SER A 237 19.08 12.70 7.27
CA SER A 237 20.42 13.28 7.16
C SER A 237 20.55 14.63 7.87
N GLU A 238 19.48 15.44 7.90
CA GLU A 238 19.46 16.72 8.61
C GLU A 238 19.41 16.53 10.13
N VAL A 239 18.68 15.53 10.63
CA VAL A 239 18.70 15.16 12.06
C VAL A 239 20.11 14.76 12.49
N VAL A 240 20.73 13.82 11.75
CA VAL A 240 22.09 13.33 12.07
C VAL A 240 23.11 14.47 11.98
N GLY A 241 23.07 15.24 10.88
CA GLY A 241 24.01 16.34 10.66
C GLY A 241 23.86 17.46 11.70
N THR A 242 22.63 17.83 12.07
CA THR A 242 22.38 18.85 13.09
C THR A 242 22.89 18.41 14.46
N ILE A 243 22.64 17.16 14.85
CA ILE A 243 23.15 16.62 16.13
C ILE A 243 24.69 16.66 16.13
N CYS A 244 25.35 16.19 15.07
CA CYS A 244 26.81 16.25 14.95
C CYS A 244 27.36 17.67 15.07
N ILE A 245 26.73 18.65 14.40
CA ILE A 245 27.17 20.05 14.43
C ILE A 245 26.95 20.69 15.81
N LEU A 246 25.83 20.39 16.49
CA LEU A 246 25.57 20.90 17.83
C LEU A 246 26.67 20.47 18.82
N PHE A 247 27.08 19.20 18.78
CA PHE A 247 28.19 18.69 19.58
C PHE A 247 29.54 19.33 19.22
N ALA A 248 29.77 19.62 17.94
CA ALA A 248 30.99 20.30 17.49
C ALA A 248 31.05 21.78 17.92
N LEU A 249 29.92 22.48 18.00
CA LEU A 249 29.86 23.89 18.37
C LEU A 249 30.03 24.12 19.88
N SER A 250 29.34 23.34 20.72
CA SER A 250 29.49 23.45 22.17
C SER A 250 29.18 22.12 22.85
N PRO A 251 30.20 21.37 23.31
CA PRO A 251 29.99 20.09 23.99
C PRO A 251 29.28 20.25 25.34
N GLN A 252 29.19 21.46 25.89
CA GLN A 252 28.53 21.72 27.17
C GLN A 252 27.03 22.03 27.04
N LEU A 253 26.58 22.65 25.94
CA LEU A 253 25.15 22.91 25.67
C LEU A 253 24.49 21.82 24.83
N ALA A 254 25.26 21.17 23.94
CA ALA A 254 24.79 20.08 23.10
C ALA A 254 24.08 18.94 23.84
N PRO A 255 24.55 18.41 24.99
CA PRO A 255 23.87 17.31 25.67
C PRO A 255 22.51 17.72 26.23
N ILE A 256 22.31 18.97 26.64
CA ILE A 256 21.03 19.44 27.18
C ILE A 256 19.97 19.47 26.08
N LEU A 257 20.32 20.03 24.92
CA LEU A 257 19.44 20.04 23.76
C LEU A 257 19.29 18.65 23.12
N GLY A 258 20.36 17.87 23.08
CA GLY A 258 20.35 16.49 22.60
C GLY A 258 19.47 15.58 23.45
N LEU A 259 19.50 15.72 24.78
CA LEU A 259 18.67 14.95 25.71
C LEU A 259 17.19 15.36 25.60
N LEU A 260 16.91 16.65 25.40
CA LEU A 260 15.56 17.13 25.12
C LEU A 260 15.03 16.62 23.77
N MET A 261 15.88 16.53 22.75
CA MET A 261 15.51 15.95 21.46
C MET A 261 15.42 14.42 21.49
N LEU A 262 16.21 13.76 22.33
CA LEU A 262 16.06 12.34 22.64
C LEU A 262 14.70 12.08 23.31
N PHE A 263 14.24 12.96 24.19
CA PHE A 263 12.88 12.91 24.75
C PHE A 263 11.81 13.03 23.65
N VAL A 264 12.00 13.92 22.66
CA VAL A 264 11.11 13.99 21.48
C VAL A 264 11.12 12.67 20.69
N SER A 265 12.31 12.11 20.39
CA SER A 265 12.42 10.81 19.70
C SER A 265 11.76 9.65 20.48
N VAL A 266 11.89 9.61 21.81
CA VAL A 266 11.22 8.61 22.66
C VAL A 266 9.71 8.79 22.62
N SER A 267 9.22 10.04 22.66
CA SER A 267 7.80 10.37 22.55
C SER A 267 7.22 9.88 21.22
N VAL A 268 7.99 10.02 20.13
CA VAL A 268 7.66 9.47 18.81
C VAL A 268 7.63 7.94 18.80
N ALA A 269 8.57 7.27 19.50
CA ALA A 269 8.58 5.82 19.60
C ALA A 269 7.37 5.27 20.38
N ILE A 270 6.94 5.97 21.43
CA ILE A 270 5.71 5.66 22.17
C ILE A 270 4.50 5.88 21.29
N TYR A 271 4.44 7.01 20.57
CA TYR A 271 3.40 7.29 19.57
C TYR A 271 3.32 6.17 18.53
N LYS A 272 4.46 5.69 18.01
CA LYS A 272 4.52 4.55 17.09
C LYS A 272 3.86 3.32 17.70
N ARG A 273 4.27 2.89 18.89
CA ARG A 273 3.74 1.67 19.51
C ARG A 273 2.24 1.76 19.80
N SER A 274 1.77 2.94 20.22
CA SER A 274 0.37 3.17 20.58
C SER A 274 -0.58 3.25 19.38
N THR A 275 -0.13 3.77 18.24
CA THR A 275 -1.00 4.04 17.07
C THR A 275 -1.18 2.87 16.10
N VAL A 276 -0.26 1.90 16.09
CA VAL A 276 -0.35 0.69 15.23
C VAL A 276 -1.70 -0.04 15.33
N PRO A 277 -2.24 -0.38 16.52
CA PRO A 277 -3.52 -1.09 16.62
C PRO A 277 -4.70 -0.25 16.09
N VAL A 278 -4.66 1.08 16.32
CA VAL A 278 -5.70 2.00 15.84
C VAL A 278 -5.67 2.13 14.31
N PHE A 279 -4.47 2.17 13.72
CA PHE A 279 -4.31 2.18 12.28
C PHE A 279 -4.80 0.88 11.64
N LYS A 280 -4.49 -0.28 12.24
CA LYS A 280 -4.98 -1.58 11.77
C LYS A 280 -6.52 -1.65 11.82
N ALA A 281 -7.12 -1.18 12.91
CA ALA A 281 -8.57 -1.10 13.04
C ALA A 281 -9.21 -0.16 11.99
N HIS A 282 -8.56 0.97 11.70
CA HIS A 282 -9.02 1.90 10.67
C HIS A 282 -8.97 1.28 9.27
N GLY A 283 -7.89 0.58 8.92
CA GLY A 283 -7.77 -0.15 7.66
C GLY A 283 -8.79 -1.27 7.51
N MET A 284 -9.07 -2.04 8.56
CA MET A 284 -10.13 -3.07 8.54
C MET A 284 -11.53 -2.47 8.33
N ALA A 285 -11.82 -1.33 8.96
CA ALA A 285 -13.08 -0.63 8.76
C ALA A 285 -13.21 -0.11 7.32
N GLN A 286 -12.11 0.35 6.71
CA GLN A 286 -12.08 0.76 5.30
C GLN A 286 -12.31 -0.43 4.35
N ALA A 287 -11.67 -1.57 4.60
CA ALA A 287 -11.83 -2.78 3.80
C ALA A 287 -13.28 -3.31 3.85
N SER A 288 -13.85 -3.45 5.06
CA SER A 288 -15.23 -3.92 5.21
C SER A 288 -16.27 -3.00 4.57
N MET A 289 -16.04 -1.68 4.58
CA MET A 289 -16.85 -0.71 3.85
C MET A 289 -16.76 -0.93 2.34
N SER A 290 -15.56 -1.16 1.79
CA SER A 290 -15.36 -1.47 0.37
C SER A 290 -16.03 -2.78 -0.02
N ASP A 291 -15.91 -3.82 0.82
CA ASP A 291 -16.53 -5.12 0.59
C ASP A 291 -18.05 -5.01 0.50
N CYS A 292 -18.68 -4.27 1.42
CA CYS A 292 -20.12 -4.02 1.40
C CYS A 292 -20.57 -3.31 0.12
N VAL A 293 -19.80 -2.34 -0.37
CA VAL A 293 -20.09 -1.64 -1.63
C VAL A 293 -20.02 -2.60 -2.82
N THR A 294 -18.94 -3.40 -2.91
CA THR A 294 -18.78 -4.35 -4.01
C THR A 294 -19.85 -5.43 -3.99
N GLU A 295 -20.23 -5.95 -2.82
CA GLU A 295 -21.32 -6.91 -2.64
C GLU A 295 -22.66 -6.30 -3.05
N THR A 296 -22.98 -5.10 -2.57
CA THR A 296 -24.25 -4.42 -2.85
C THR A 296 -24.42 -4.14 -4.34
N PHE A 297 -23.37 -3.64 -5.02
CA PHE A 297 -23.45 -3.31 -6.44
C PHE A 297 -23.39 -4.55 -7.33
N SER A 298 -22.60 -5.56 -6.98
CA SER A 298 -22.60 -6.84 -7.71
C SER A 298 -23.94 -7.58 -7.60
N ALA A 299 -24.62 -7.47 -6.46
CA ALA A 299 -25.93 -8.07 -6.20
C ALA A 299 -27.09 -7.07 -6.27
N ILE A 300 -26.97 -5.97 -7.03
CA ILE A 300 -27.95 -4.88 -7.01
C ILE A 300 -29.36 -5.33 -7.41
N ARG A 301 -29.46 -6.31 -8.32
CA ARG A 301 -30.76 -6.90 -8.73
C ARG A 301 -31.45 -7.59 -7.56
N THR A 302 -30.69 -8.30 -6.71
CA THR A 302 -31.19 -8.94 -5.49
C THR A 302 -31.66 -7.90 -4.48
N VAL A 303 -30.89 -6.83 -4.27
CA VAL A 303 -31.29 -5.76 -3.35
C VAL A 303 -32.63 -5.15 -3.80
N ARG A 304 -32.78 -4.87 -5.11
CA ARG A 304 -34.02 -4.32 -5.66
C ARG A 304 -35.19 -5.30 -5.63
N SER A 305 -34.96 -6.59 -5.92
CA SER A 305 -36.03 -7.59 -5.92
C SER A 305 -36.66 -7.78 -4.54
N PHE A 306 -35.90 -7.54 -3.48
CA PHE A 306 -36.38 -7.63 -2.09
C PHE A 306 -36.75 -6.28 -1.46
N GLY A 307 -36.68 -5.17 -2.20
CA GLY A 307 -36.87 -3.82 -1.61
C GLY A 307 -35.89 -3.53 -0.46
N GLY A 308 -34.68 -4.10 -0.55
CA GLY A 308 -33.68 -4.14 0.50
C GLY A 308 -32.84 -2.87 0.62
N GLU A 309 -33.12 -1.81 -0.14
CA GLU A 309 -32.29 -0.61 -0.22
C GLU A 309 -32.13 0.05 1.16
N LYS A 310 -33.23 0.20 1.91
CA LYS A 310 -33.21 0.77 3.26
C LYS A 310 -32.34 -0.06 4.22
N ARG A 311 -32.40 -1.39 4.11
CA ARG A 311 -31.59 -2.31 4.93
C ARG A 311 -30.11 -2.16 4.60
N GLN A 312 -29.76 -2.09 3.32
CA GLN A 312 -28.38 -1.88 2.89
C GLN A 312 -27.85 -0.51 3.32
N MET A 313 -28.65 0.55 3.23
CA MET A 313 -28.28 1.88 3.73
C MET A 313 -27.97 1.86 5.24
N LEU A 314 -28.77 1.17 6.05
CA LEU A 314 -28.54 1.06 7.49
C LEU A 314 -27.28 0.25 7.81
N MET A 315 -27.06 -0.87 7.11
CA MET A 315 -25.86 -1.70 7.27
C MET A 315 -24.60 -0.92 6.90
N PHE A 316 -24.59 -0.28 5.72
CA PHE A 316 -23.49 0.57 5.29
C PHE A 316 -23.26 1.75 6.26
N GLY A 317 -24.34 2.38 6.74
CA GLY A 317 -24.26 3.45 7.74
C GLY A 317 -23.53 3.03 9.02
N SER A 318 -23.75 1.80 9.50
CA SER A 318 -23.03 1.27 10.67
C SER A 318 -21.52 1.11 10.44
N GLN A 319 -21.12 0.69 9.24
CA GLN A 319 -19.71 0.56 8.85
C GLN A 319 -19.05 1.93 8.70
N VAL A 320 -19.75 2.90 8.09
CA VAL A 320 -19.28 4.29 7.99
C VAL A 320 -19.06 4.90 9.38
N LEU A 321 -19.97 4.68 10.33
CA LEU A 321 -19.80 5.16 11.71
C LEU A 321 -18.62 4.49 12.41
N ALA A 322 -18.36 3.20 12.18
CA ALA A 322 -17.19 2.50 12.70
C ALA A 322 -15.89 3.07 12.12
N TYR A 323 -15.85 3.30 10.80
CA TYR A 323 -14.74 3.96 10.11
C TYR A 323 -14.50 5.38 10.64
N GLN A 324 -15.56 6.17 10.81
CA GLN A 324 -15.49 7.53 11.36
C GLN A 324 -14.94 7.53 12.79
N ARG A 325 -15.47 6.68 13.69
CA ARG A 325 -14.97 6.60 15.09
C ARG A 325 -13.50 6.21 15.14
N SER A 326 -13.08 5.27 14.29
CA SER A 326 -11.67 4.87 14.19
C SER A 326 -10.81 6.01 13.65
N GLY A 327 -11.29 6.72 12.63
CA GLY A 327 -10.60 7.89 12.05
C GLY A 327 -10.48 9.05 13.05
N MET A 328 -11.52 9.33 13.83
CA MET A 328 -11.48 10.33 14.89
C MET A 328 -10.47 9.97 15.98
N LYS A 329 -10.43 8.72 16.43
CA LYS A 329 -9.40 8.26 17.38
C LYS A 329 -7.99 8.46 16.83
N LEU A 330 -7.75 8.08 15.57
CA LEU A 330 -6.47 8.27 14.90
C LEU A 330 -6.10 9.76 14.80
N GLY A 331 -7.08 10.62 14.46
CA GLY A 331 -6.94 12.06 14.43
C GLY A 331 -6.55 12.66 15.79
N THR A 332 -7.19 12.21 16.87
CA THR A 332 -6.83 12.63 18.23
C THR A 332 -5.38 12.27 18.58
N PHE A 333 -4.94 11.05 18.27
CA PHE A 333 -3.53 10.67 18.47
C PHE A 333 -2.57 11.55 17.66
N LYS A 334 -2.90 11.85 16.40
CA LYS A 334 -2.11 12.76 15.55
C LYS A 334 -1.99 14.16 16.18
N SER A 335 -3.10 14.75 16.61
CA SER A 335 -3.12 16.09 17.22
C SER A 335 -2.35 16.16 18.53
N ILE A 336 -2.42 15.12 19.37
CA ILE A 336 -1.63 15.02 20.61
C ILE A 336 -0.13 15.00 20.28
N ASN A 337 0.28 14.19 19.31
CA ASN A 337 1.68 14.09 18.92
C ASN A 337 2.23 15.41 18.36
N GLU A 338 1.45 16.09 17.52
CA GLU A 338 1.84 17.40 16.97
C GLU A 338 1.97 18.46 18.07
N SER A 339 1.05 18.46 19.04
CA SER A 339 1.07 19.39 20.17
C SER A 339 2.25 19.13 21.11
N LEU A 340 2.51 17.86 21.45
CA LEU A 340 3.61 17.47 22.33
C LEU A 340 4.97 17.84 21.73
N THR A 341 5.14 17.62 20.42
CA THR A 341 6.35 18.01 19.68
C THR A 341 6.53 19.53 19.74
N ARG A 342 5.47 20.32 19.52
CA ARG A 342 5.53 21.79 19.57
C ARG A 342 5.89 22.33 20.96
N VAL A 343 5.36 21.74 22.02
CA VAL A 343 5.68 22.12 23.41
C VAL A 343 7.16 21.83 23.72
N ALA A 344 7.68 20.68 23.31
CA ALA A 344 9.08 20.32 23.52
C ALA A 344 10.03 21.35 22.87
N VAL A 345 9.67 21.86 21.68
CA VAL A 345 10.42 22.91 20.99
C VAL A 345 10.41 24.22 21.77
N TYR A 346 9.27 24.64 22.31
CA TYR A 346 9.22 25.86 23.12
C TYR A 346 10.03 25.74 24.41
N ILE A 347 9.99 24.58 25.07
CA ILE A 347 10.86 24.29 26.23
C ILE A 347 12.33 24.34 25.81
N SER A 348 12.68 23.81 24.63
CA SER A 348 14.05 23.83 24.11
C SER A 348 14.58 25.25 23.87
N LEU A 349 13.75 26.12 23.29
CA LEU A 349 14.09 27.52 23.03
C LEU A 349 14.22 28.28 24.34
N LEU A 350 13.32 28.06 25.30
CA LEU A 350 13.40 28.70 26.61
C LEU A 350 14.66 28.27 27.37
N ALA A 351 14.97 26.97 27.39
CA ALA A 351 16.20 26.45 27.99
C ALA A 351 17.45 27.05 27.33
N LEU A 352 17.44 27.18 26.00
CA LEU A 352 18.53 27.80 25.25
C LEU A 352 18.69 29.29 25.58
N TYR A 353 17.59 30.05 25.76
CA TYR A 353 17.67 31.44 26.17
C TYR A 353 18.24 31.60 27.59
N CYS A 354 17.77 30.78 28.54
CA CYS A 354 18.24 30.85 29.92
C CYS A 354 19.70 30.41 30.07
N LEU A 355 20.05 29.24 29.53
CA LEU A 355 21.38 28.62 29.70
C LEU A 355 22.39 29.17 28.68
N GLY A 356 21.98 29.38 27.43
CA GLY A 356 22.83 30.02 26.43
C GLY A 356 23.11 31.47 26.80
N GLY A 357 22.09 32.20 27.27
CA GLY A 357 22.25 33.58 27.74
C GLY A 357 23.17 33.70 28.96
N SER A 358 23.06 32.80 29.94
CA SER A 358 23.93 32.83 31.12
C SER A 358 25.40 32.54 30.75
N LYS A 359 25.65 31.63 29.81
CA LYS A 359 26.99 31.33 29.31
C LYS A 359 27.60 32.43 28.45
N VAL A 360 26.78 33.12 27.67
CA VAL A 360 27.22 34.33 26.95
C VAL A 360 27.59 35.42 27.95
N LYS A 361 26.79 35.61 29.01
CA LYS A 361 27.11 36.57 30.09
C LYS A 361 28.40 36.22 30.83
N ALA A 362 28.68 34.93 31.02
CA ALA A 362 29.92 34.43 31.61
C ALA A 362 31.14 34.53 30.66
N GLY A 363 30.94 34.89 29.38
CA GLY A 363 32.00 34.96 28.38
C GLY A 363 32.45 33.61 27.83
N GLU A 364 31.77 32.50 28.19
CA GLU A 364 32.10 31.15 27.74
C GLU A 364 31.66 30.88 26.29
N LEU A 365 30.63 31.61 25.82
CA LEU A 365 30.05 31.44 24.49
C LEU A 365 29.84 32.79 23.80
N SER A 366 29.95 32.78 22.48
CA SER A 366 29.61 33.95 21.66
C SER A 366 28.10 34.06 21.44
N VAL A 367 27.62 35.29 21.28
CA VAL A 367 26.22 35.57 20.90
C VAL A 367 25.86 34.88 19.58
N GLY A 368 26.81 34.83 18.63
CA GLY A 368 26.62 34.14 17.34
C GLY A 368 26.41 32.64 17.48
N THR A 369 27.12 31.99 18.41
CA THR A 369 26.93 30.56 18.68
C THR A 369 25.51 30.31 19.17
N VAL A 370 25.01 31.09 20.14
CA VAL A 370 23.61 30.96 20.61
C VAL A 370 22.60 31.20 19.49
N ALA A 371 22.83 32.19 18.61
CA ALA A 371 21.98 32.41 17.44
C ALA A 371 21.97 31.22 16.46
N SER A 372 23.12 30.58 16.22
CA SER A 372 23.20 29.33 15.44
C SER A 372 22.44 28.19 16.10
N PHE A 373 22.54 28.04 17.42
CA PHE A 373 21.79 27.04 18.18
C PHE A 373 20.27 27.23 18.04
N ILE A 374 19.77 28.47 18.02
CA ILE A 374 18.33 28.75 17.78
C ILE A 374 17.93 28.26 16.39
N GLY A 375 18.73 28.55 15.35
CA GLY A 375 18.48 28.07 13.99
C GLY A 375 18.44 26.54 13.90
N TYR A 376 19.41 25.87 14.54
CA TYR A 376 19.44 24.40 14.58
C TYR A 376 18.27 23.78 15.33
N THR A 377 17.75 24.43 16.37
CA THR A 377 16.53 23.99 17.06
C THR A 377 15.35 23.93 16.09
N PHE A 378 15.18 24.94 15.22
CA PHE A 378 14.14 24.93 14.19
C PHE A 378 14.38 23.87 13.11
N THR A 379 15.60 23.79 12.57
CA THR A 379 15.96 22.77 11.56
C THR A 379 15.69 21.36 12.09
N LEU A 380 16.12 21.06 13.31
CA LEU A 380 15.94 19.76 13.93
C LEU A 380 14.46 19.46 14.21
N THR A 381 13.67 20.48 14.57
CA THR A 381 12.22 20.34 14.76
C THR A 381 11.52 19.88 13.48
N PHE A 382 11.77 20.59 12.37
CA PHE A 382 11.16 20.25 11.08
C PHE A 382 11.63 18.89 10.58
N ALA A 383 12.92 18.58 10.72
CA ALA A 383 13.47 17.29 10.31
C ALA A 383 12.89 16.12 11.15
N VAL A 384 12.74 16.30 12.47
CA VAL A 384 12.10 15.28 13.34
C VAL A 384 10.63 15.09 12.95
N GLN A 385 9.88 16.18 12.74
CA GLN A 385 8.46 16.09 12.32
C GLN A 385 8.33 15.42 10.94
N GLY A 386 9.25 15.73 10.03
CA GLY A 386 9.39 15.08 8.75
C GLY A 386 9.51 13.57 8.89
N LEU A 387 10.44 13.12 9.74
CA LEU A 387 10.69 11.72 9.99
C LEU A 387 9.49 11.01 10.64
N VAL A 388 8.76 11.67 11.54
CA VAL A 388 7.51 11.16 12.14
C VAL A 388 6.47 10.90 11.07
N ASN A 389 6.26 11.88 10.17
CA ASN A 389 5.30 11.77 9.08
C ASN A 389 5.69 10.66 8.11
N THR A 390 6.98 10.60 7.73
CA THR A 390 7.54 9.51 6.90
C THR A 390 7.25 8.13 7.48
N PHE A 391 7.44 7.94 8.79
CA PHE A 391 7.12 6.68 9.44
C PHE A 391 5.62 6.39 9.55
N GLY A 392 4.76 7.41 9.46
CA GLY A 392 3.33 7.24 9.32
C GLY A 392 2.98 6.69 7.94
N ASP A 393 3.47 7.35 6.89
CA ASP A 393 3.18 7.05 5.49
C ASP A 393 3.69 5.63 5.12
N LEU A 394 4.92 5.28 5.52
CA LEU A 394 5.51 3.95 5.26
C LEU A 394 4.68 2.77 5.80
N ARG A 395 3.90 2.97 6.88
CA ARG A 395 3.10 1.87 7.47
C ARG A 395 1.95 1.45 6.54
N GLY A 396 1.28 2.42 5.91
CA GLY A 396 0.20 2.14 4.97
C GLY A 396 0.71 1.33 3.78
N THR A 397 1.87 1.73 3.24
CA THR A 397 2.55 1.01 2.16
C THR A 397 2.95 -0.41 2.54
N PHE A 398 3.52 -0.63 3.74
CA PHE A 398 3.90 -1.99 4.14
C PHE A 398 2.69 -2.93 4.22
N ALA A 399 1.53 -2.43 4.68
CA ALA A 399 0.29 -3.22 4.67
C ALA A 399 -0.17 -3.55 3.25
N ALA A 400 -0.11 -2.59 2.32
CA ALA A 400 -0.44 -2.83 0.90
C ALA A 400 0.52 -3.84 0.25
N VAL A 401 1.83 -3.72 0.50
CA VAL A 401 2.84 -4.66 -0.01
C VAL A 401 2.66 -6.06 0.58
N GLU A 402 2.33 -6.17 1.86
CA GLU A 402 2.02 -7.44 2.52
C GLU A 402 0.79 -8.10 1.91
N ARG A 403 -0.26 -7.33 1.61
CA ARG A 403 -1.45 -7.81 0.91
C ARG A 403 -1.13 -8.30 -0.51
N ILE A 404 -0.36 -7.56 -1.28
CA ILE A 404 0.06 -7.99 -2.63
C ILE A 404 0.86 -9.29 -2.55
N ASN A 405 1.81 -9.37 -1.62
CA ASN A 405 2.64 -10.56 -1.43
C ASN A 405 1.81 -11.77 -0.96
N SER A 406 0.86 -11.59 -0.05
CA SER A 406 0.03 -12.69 0.46
C SER A 406 -0.93 -13.23 -0.59
N VAL A 407 -1.49 -12.37 -1.45
CA VAL A 407 -2.37 -12.79 -2.56
C VAL A 407 -1.57 -13.50 -3.66
N ILE A 408 -0.46 -12.92 -4.12
CA ILE A 408 0.23 -13.42 -5.32
C ILE A 408 1.29 -14.49 -5.01
N SER A 409 1.97 -14.42 -3.86
CA SER A 409 3.02 -15.41 -3.51
C SER A 409 2.44 -16.69 -2.91
N GLY A 410 1.21 -16.65 -2.37
CA GLY A 410 0.53 -17.82 -1.84
C GLY A 410 -0.15 -18.70 -2.90
N ALA A 411 -0.05 -18.33 -4.18
CA ALA A 411 -0.71 -19.00 -5.29
C ALA A 411 0.27 -19.86 -6.10
N GLU A 412 -0.19 -21.04 -6.53
CA GLU A 412 0.60 -21.94 -7.37
C GLU A 412 0.69 -21.42 -8.80
N ILE A 413 1.94 -21.34 -9.29
CA ILE A 413 2.22 -20.95 -10.67
C ILE A 413 1.89 -22.11 -11.60
N ASP A 414 1.27 -21.81 -12.73
CA ASP A 414 1.13 -22.75 -13.84
C ASP A 414 2.45 -22.80 -14.61
N GLU A 415 3.30 -23.77 -14.27
CA GLU A 415 4.65 -23.92 -14.84
C GLU A 415 4.61 -24.12 -16.36
N ALA A 416 3.63 -24.89 -16.86
CA ALA A 416 3.47 -25.13 -18.30
C ALA A 416 3.12 -23.84 -19.04
N LEU A 417 2.19 -23.04 -18.50
CA LEU A 417 1.84 -21.74 -19.08
C LEU A 417 2.99 -20.73 -18.98
N ALA A 418 3.72 -20.71 -17.86
CA ALA A 418 4.85 -19.81 -17.64
C ALA A 418 5.97 -20.07 -18.65
N TYR A 419 6.26 -21.33 -18.93
CA TYR A 419 7.25 -21.75 -19.94
C TYR A 419 6.82 -21.36 -21.36
N GLY A 420 5.59 -21.70 -21.77
CA GLY A 420 5.08 -21.34 -23.09
C GLY A 420 5.08 -19.82 -23.34
N LEU A 421 4.75 -19.03 -22.31
CA LEU A 421 4.81 -17.58 -22.36
C LEU A 421 6.24 -17.05 -22.51
N GLU A 422 7.21 -17.61 -21.78
CA GLU A 422 8.63 -17.21 -21.91
C GLU A 422 9.16 -17.49 -23.33
N LYS A 423 8.86 -18.66 -23.90
CA LYS A 423 9.20 -19.03 -25.28
C LYS A 423 8.60 -18.06 -26.30
N ASP A 424 7.35 -17.66 -26.12
CA ASP A 424 6.68 -16.71 -27.02
C ASP A 424 7.25 -15.27 -26.89
N ILE A 425 7.66 -14.87 -25.68
CA ILE A 425 8.31 -13.58 -25.41
C ILE A 425 9.69 -13.52 -26.07
N GLN A 426 10.52 -14.56 -25.92
CA GLN A 426 11.86 -14.61 -26.53
C GLN A 426 11.80 -14.56 -28.06
N LYS A 427 10.75 -15.10 -28.69
CA LYS A 427 10.56 -15.01 -30.14
C LYS A 427 10.20 -13.60 -30.64
N LYS A 428 9.78 -12.69 -29.77
CA LYS A 428 9.31 -11.33 -30.10
C LYS A 428 10.12 -10.23 -29.40
N GLU A 429 11.41 -10.49 -29.16
CA GLU A 429 12.30 -9.63 -28.37
C GLU A 429 12.42 -8.17 -28.89
N ASP A 430 12.06 -7.91 -30.16
CA ASP A 430 12.13 -6.59 -30.78
C ASP A 430 10.96 -5.63 -30.44
N ASP A 431 9.85 -6.10 -29.86
CA ASP A 431 8.72 -5.22 -29.50
C ASP A 431 9.01 -4.42 -28.22
N GLU A 432 9.01 -3.08 -28.32
CA GLU A 432 9.24 -2.18 -27.17
C GLU A 432 8.26 -2.42 -26.02
N ASN A 433 7.03 -2.84 -26.31
CA ASN A 433 6.03 -3.13 -25.28
C ASN A 433 6.39 -4.39 -24.48
N ILE A 434 7.04 -5.36 -25.12
CA ILE A 434 7.43 -6.63 -24.50
C ILE A 434 8.71 -6.44 -23.66
N LYS A 435 9.62 -5.55 -24.06
CA LYS A 435 10.84 -5.21 -23.30
C LYS A 435 10.57 -4.79 -21.85
N LEU A 436 9.42 -4.14 -21.59
CA LEU A 436 8.97 -3.78 -20.25
C LEU A 436 8.85 -5.00 -19.29
N PHE A 437 8.53 -6.17 -19.85
CA PHE A 437 8.31 -7.41 -19.10
C PHE A 437 9.57 -8.29 -18.98
N ILE A 438 10.66 -7.94 -19.69
CA ILE A 438 11.91 -8.72 -19.77
C ILE A 438 12.99 -8.20 -18.82
N SER A 439 12.87 -6.98 -18.25
CA SER A 439 13.95 -6.32 -17.47
C SER A 439 14.72 -7.25 -16.51
N ASN A 440 16.01 -7.40 -16.82
CA ASN A 440 17.03 -8.24 -16.18
C ASN A 440 17.21 -7.91 -14.68
N GLY A 441 16.46 -8.56 -13.77
CA GLY A 441 16.62 -8.21 -12.35
C GLY A 441 16.31 -9.25 -11.28
N ALA A 442 15.46 -10.24 -11.51
CA ALA A 442 15.10 -11.15 -10.41
C ALA A 442 14.60 -12.56 -10.79
N PHE A 443 14.30 -12.82 -12.06
CA PHE A 443 13.86 -14.14 -12.51
C PHE A 443 14.91 -14.95 -13.28
N GLY A 444 16.19 -14.59 -13.11
CA GLY A 444 17.33 -15.37 -13.64
C GLY A 444 17.51 -16.78 -13.03
N LYS A 445 16.55 -17.26 -12.23
CA LYS A 445 16.48 -18.65 -11.78
C LYS A 445 15.53 -19.53 -12.62
N SER A 446 14.80 -18.98 -13.59
CA SER A 446 13.98 -19.79 -14.51
C SER A 446 14.84 -20.77 -15.33
N GLN A 447 16.09 -20.44 -15.61
CA GLN A 447 17.00 -21.27 -16.42
C GLN A 447 17.27 -22.67 -15.82
N GLN A 448 17.05 -22.85 -14.51
CA GLN A 448 17.19 -24.15 -13.84
C GLN A 448 15.87 -24.95 -13.81
N LEU A 449 14.72 -24.27 -13.82
CA LEU A 449 13.39 -24.90 -13.95
C LEU A 449 13.15 -25.37 -15.39
N ASP A 450 13.64 -24.59 -16.37
CA ASP A 450 13.52 -24.86 -17.80
C ASP A 450 14.08 -26.25 -18.17
N SER A 451 15.22 -26.66 -17.58
CA SER A 451 15.85 -27.95 -17.88
C SER A 451 15.06 -29.18 -17.39
N HIS A 452 14.27 -29.05 -16.32
CA HIS A 452 13.52 -30.18 -15.75
C HIS A 452 12.16 -30.36 -16.42
N TYR A 453 11.52 -29.27 -16.84
CA TYR A 453 10.23 -29.34 -17.56
C TYR A 453 10.43 -29.73 -19.04
N MET A 454 11.51 -29.25 -19.67
CA MET A 454 11.88 -29.61 -21.05
C MET A 454 12.10 -31.12 -21.28
N SER A 455 12.53 -31.87 -20.25
CA SER A 455 12.73 -33.33 -20.38
C SER A 455 11.43 -34.12 -20.32
N ALA A 456 10.35 -33.53 -19.81
CA ALA A 456 9.04 -34.16 -19.67
C ALA A 456 8.08 -33.86 -20.85
N LEU A 457 8.32 -32.79 -21.61
CA LEU A 457 7.50 -32.41 -22.76
C LEU A 457 7.97 -33.11 -24.05
N LYS A 458 7.03 -33.67 -24.82
CA LYS A 458 7.33 -34.21 -26.16
C LYS A 458 7.54 -33.08 -27.18
N SER A 459 8.36 -33.35 -28.19
CA SER A 459 8.70 -32.43 -29.29
C SER A 459 7.46 -31.71 -29.86
N THR A 460 7.55 -30.39 -29.96
CA THR A 460 6.50 -29.43 -30.35
C THR A 460 5.97 -29.57 -31.78
N SER A 461 6.56 -30.44 -32.60
CA SER A 461 6.16 -30.63 -34.01
C SER A 461 4.86 -31.42 -34.18
N ASP A 462 4.46 -32.22 -33.18
CA ASP A 462 3.41 -33.23 -33.38
C ASP A 462 2.04 -32.85 -32.80
N VAL A 463 1.93 -31.85 -31.91
CA VAL A 463 0.66 -31.52 -31.22
C VAL A 463 -0.46 -31.17 -32.20
N GLY A 464 -0.17 -30.28 -33.16
CA GLY A 464 -1.14 -29.90 -34.19
C GLY A 464 -1.53 -31.07 -35.08
N ARG A 465 -0.61 -31.97 -35.44
CA ARG A 465 -0.94 -33.12 -36.27
C ARG A 465 -1.77 -34.15 -35.49
N LEU A 466 -1.36 -34.49 -34.28
CA LEU A 466 -2.03 -35.43 -33.37
C LEU A 466 -3.46 -34.98 -33.03
N ALA A 467 -3.65 -33.70 -32.75
CA ALA A 467 -4.97 -33.14 -32.45
C ALA A 467 -5.92 -33.17 -33.65
N TRP A 468 -5.40 -33.07 -34.87
CA TRP A 468 -6.21 -33.08 -36.09
C TRP A 468 -6.44 -34.50 -36.66
N SER A 469 -5.63 -35.49 -36.26
CA SER A 469 -5.75 -36.87 -36.73
C SER A 469 -6.35 -37.84 -35.71
N GLY A 470 -6.33 -37.51 -34.42
CA GLY A 470 -6.73 -38.43 -33.35
C GLY A 470 -8.03 -38.11 -32.66
N GLY A 471 -8.69 -39.17 -32.17
CA GLY A 471 -9.78 -39.01 -31.21
C GLY A 471 -9.27 -38.58 -29.83
N VAL A 472 -10.14 -37.88 -29.10
CA VAL A 472 -9.90 -37.49 -27.70
C VAL A 472 -10.60 -38.49 -26.80
N ALA A 473 -9.94 -39.00 -25.76
CA ALA A 473 -10.56 -39.88 -24.78
C ALA A 473 -10.39 -39.35 -23.36
N LEU A 474 -11.45 -39.38 -22.57
CA LEU A 474 -11.44 -39.24 -21.13
C LEU A 474 -11.49 -40.65 -20.55
N GLU A 475 -10.51 -41.01 -19.74
CA GLU A 475 -10.34 -42.35 -19.19
C GLU A 475 -10.36 -42.28 -17.65
N ASP A 476 -11.41 -42.85 -17.07
CA ASP A 476 -11.66 -42.90 -15.61
C ASP A 476 -11.52 -41.51 -14.93
N VAL A 477 -12.09 -40.48 -15.53
CA VAL A 477 -11.89 -39.10 -15.08
C VAL A 477 -12.75 -38.80 -13.86
N HIS A 478 -12.07 -38.49 -12.75
CA HIS A 478 -12.68 -37.90 -11.55
C HIS A 478 -12.26 -36.44 -11.41
N PHE A 479 -13.18 -35.58 -10.98
CA PHE A 479 -12.89 -34.17 -10.79
C PHE A 479 -13.80 -33.50 -9.77
N SER A 480 -13.19 -32.75 -8.86
CA SER A 480 -13.83 -31.76 -7.98
C SER A 480 -13.18 -30.39 -8.20
N TYR A 481 -13.97 -29.31 -8.16
CA TYR A 481 -13.38 -27.98 -8.21
C TYR A 481 -12.56 -27.71 -6.94
N PRO A 482 -11.37 -27.09 -7.03
CA PRO A 482 -10.48 -26.86 -5.89
C PRO A 482 -11.10 -26.02 -4.77
N LEU A 483 -12.01 -25.09 -5.09
CA LEU A 483 -12.75 -24.30 -4.10
C LEU A 483 -13.86 -25.09 -3.38
N ARG A 484 -14.23 -26.27 -3.88
CA ARG A 484 -15.25 -27.16 -3.33
C ARG A 484 -14.83 -28.64 -3.49
N PRO A 485 -13.74 -29.06 -2.83
CA PRO A 485 -13.17 -30.40 -3.01
C PRO A 485 -14.15 -31.51 -2.60
N ASP A 486 -15.02 -31.21 -1.63
CA ASP A 486 -16.01 -32.14 -1.07
C ASP A 486 -17.14 -32.50 -2.06
N VAL A 487 -17.26 -31.75 -3.17
CA VAL A 487 -18.30 -31.98 -4.17
C VAL A 487 -17.66 -32.51 -5.45
N GLU A 488 -17.74 -33.83 -5.61
CA GLU A 488 -17.32 -34.51 -6.83
C GLU A 488 -18.29 -34.21 -7.99
N ILE A 489 -17.75 -33.65 -9.07
CA ILE A 489 -18.52 -33.26 -10.25
C ILE A 489 -18.50 -34.37 -11.31
N LEU A 490 -17.33 -34.99 -11.50
CA LEU A 490 -17.15 -36.14 -12.38
C LEU A 490 -16.66 -37.31 -11.53
N ASN A 491 -17.28 -38.48 -11.68
CA ASN A 491 -16.96 -39.69 -10.95
C ASN A 491 -16.77 -40.85 -11.94
N GLY A 492 -15.51 -41.14 -12.30
CA GLY A 492 -15.14 -42.22 -13.21
C GLY A 492 -15.63 -42.05 -14.65
N LEU A 493 -15.65 -40.81 -15.18
CA LEU A 493 -16.16 -40.55 -16.53
C LEU A 493 -15.25 -41.15 -17.60
N ASN A 494 -15.84 -42.01 -18.45
CA ASN A 494 -15.21 -42.55 -19.65
C ASN A 494 -15.94 -42.02 -20.90
N LEU A 495 -15.25 -41.28 -21.77
CA LEU A 495 -15.85 -40.65 -22.95
C LEU A 495 -14.85 -40.64 -24.11
N THR A 496 -15.26 -41.09 -25.30
CA THR A 496 -14.43 -41.06 -26.51
C THR A 496 -15.06 -40.16 -27.56
N LEU A 497 -14.33 -39.13 -27.97
CA LEU A 497 -14.67 -38.18 -29.03
C LEU A 497 -13.91 -38.57 -30.30
N LYS A 498 -14.64 -39.04 -31.33
CA LYS A 498 -14.01 -39.46 -32.59
C LYS A 498 -13.60 -38.25 -33.43
N CYS A 499 -12.42 -38.33 -34.02
CA CYS A 499 -11.92 -37.30 -34.93
C CYS A 499 -12.90 -37.05 -36.10
N GLY A 500 -13.10 -35.79 -36.46
CA GLY A 500 -13.98 -35.38 -37.57
C GLY A 500 -15.48 -35.53 -37.30
N THR A 501 -15.89 -35.85 -36.07
CA THR A 501 -17.30 -36.00 -35.70
C THR A 501 -17.77 -34.90 -34.77
N VAL A 502 -19.07 -34.60 -34.82
CA VAL A 502 -19.72 -33.71 -33.86
C VAL A 502 -20.33 -34.56 -32.75
N THR A 503 -19.84 -34.38 -31.52
CA THR A 503 -20.39 -35.04 -30.34
C THR A 503 -21.25 -34.08 -29.55
N ALA A 504 -22.52 -34.44 -29.33
CA ALA A 504 -23.43 -33.67 -28.48
C ALA A 504 -23.40 -34.21 -27.03
N LEU A 505 -23.04 -33.35 -26.08
CA LEU A 505 -23.12 -33.64 -24.64
C LEU A 505 -24.49 -33.23 -24.10
N VAL A 506 -25.32 -34.21 -23.71
CA VAL A 506 -26.68 -33.99 -23.21
C VAL A 506 -26.77 -34.39 -21.74
N GLY A 507 -27.49 -33.59 -20.95
CA GLY A 507 -27.72 -33.87 -19.52
C GLY A 507 -28.41 -32.70 -18.82
N SER A 508 -28.92 -32.94 -17.62
CA SER A 508 -29.57 -31.92 -16.78
C SER A 508 -28.63 -30.76 -16.43
N SER A 509 -29.18 -29.59 -16.08
CA SER A 509 -28.35 -28.47 -15.58
C SER A 509 -27.54 -28.90 -14.36
N GLY A 510 -26.26 -28.53 -14.29
CA GLY A 510 -25.35 -28.94 -13.21
C GLY A 510 -24.69 -30.32 -13.36
N SER A 511 -25.01 -31.10 -14.39
CA SER A 511 -24.45 -32.46 -14.61
C SER A 511 -22.95 -32.51 -14.99
N GLY A 512 -22.21 -31.42 -14.88
CA GLY A 512 -20.78 -31.37 -15.22
C GLY A 512 -20.43 -31.14 -16.70
N LYS A 513 -21.40 -30.85 -17.59
CA LYS A 513 -21.14 -30.59 -19.04
C LYS A 513 -20.10 -29.49 -19.27
N SER A 514 -20.26 -28.33 -18.64
CA SER A 514 -19.31 -27.22 -18.76
C SER A 514 -17.94 -27.58 -18.17
N THR A 515 -17.92 -28.40 -17.11
CA THR A 515 -16.69 -28.91 -16.50
C THR A 515 -15.89 -29.79 -17.48
N ILE A 516 -16.56 -30.64 -18.27
CA ILE A 516 -15.89 -31.43 -19.32
C ILE A 516 -15.21 -30.50 -20.33
N VAL A 517 -15.88 -29.42 -20.76
CA VAL A 517 -15.29 -28.43 -21.68
C VAL A 517 -14.08 -27.74 -21.05
N GLN A 518 -14.15 -27.35 -19.77
CA GLN A 518 -13.03 -26.71 -19.06
C GLN A 518 -11.83 -27.64 -18.86
N LEU A 519 -12.06 -28.95 -18.65
CA LEU A 519 -11.01 -29.96 -18.57
C LEU A 519 -10.36 -30.22 -19.93
N LEU A 520 -11.15 -30.30 -21.01
CA LEU A 520 -10.63 -30.42 -22.38
C LEU A 520 -9.81 -29.17 -22.79
N ALA A 521 -10.25 -28.00 -22.34
CA ALA A 521 -9.51 -26.74 -22.48
C ALA A 521 -8.27 -26.65 -21.57
N ARG A 522 -8.09 -27.61 -20.66
CA ARG A 522 -7.02 -27.67 -19.67
C ARG A 522 -6.96 -26.43 -18.76
N PHE A 523 -8.12 -25.83 -18.44
CA PHE A 523 -8.21 -24.82 -17.38
C PHE A 523 -7.96 -25.45 -16.01
N TYR A 524 -8.44 -26.69 -15.83
CA TYR A 524 -8.14 -27.53 -14.68
C TYR A 524 -7.57 -28.87 -15.13
N GLU A 525 -6.96 -29.58 -14.19
CA GLU A 525 -6.54 -30.96 -14.39
C GLU A 525 -7.46 -31.93 -13.64
N PRO A 526 -7.69 -33.14 -14.17
CA PRO A 526 -8.50 -34.14 -13.48
C PRO A 526 -7.82 -34.58 -12.18
N THR A 527 -8.61 -34.73 -11.11
CA THR A 527 -8.14 -35.20 -9.79
C THR A 527 -7.68 -36.65 -9.87
N ARG A 528 -8.34 -37.47 -10.70
CA ARG A 528 -7.95 -38.84 -11.03
C ARG A 528 -8.30 -39.16 -12.48
N GLY A 529 -7.62 -40.14 -13.07
CA GLY A 529 -7.75 -40.47 -14.48
C GLY A 529 -6.89 -39.58 -15.37
N ARG A 530 -7.14 -39.67 -16.68
CA ARG A 530 -6.39 -38.91 -17.69
C ARG A 530 -7.25 -38.53 -18.89
N ILE A 531 -6.78 -37.53 -19.62
CA ILE A 531 -7.36 -37.10 -20.90
C ILE A 531 -6.31 -37.32 -21.96
N THR A 532 -6.64 -38.08 -23.00
CA THR A 532 -5.70 -38.47 -24.05
C THR A 532 -6.15 -37.98 -25.42
N VAL A 533 -5.20 -37.71 -26.31
CA VAL A 533 -5.40 -37.35 -27.73
C VAL A 533 -4.54 -38.28 -28.55
N SER A 534 -5.14 -39.08 -29.44
CA SER A 534 -4.42 -40.18 -30.11
C SER A 534 -3.74 -41.18 -29.15
N GLY A 535 -4.23 -41.31 -27.91
CA GLY A 535 -3.62 -42.15 -26.87
C GLY A 535 -2.47 -41.49 -26.09
N GLU A 536 -2.09 -40.24 -26.40
CA GLU A 536 -1.11 -39.47 -25.63
C GLU A 536 -1.79 -38.56 -24.61
N ASP A 537 -1.32 -38.53 -23.36
CA ASP A 537 -1.90 -37.69 -22.30
C ASP A 537 -1.69 -36.21 -22.61
N VAL A 538 -2.76 -35.42 -22.53
CA VAL A 538 -2.75 -33.97 -22.77
C VAL A 538 -1.79 -33.24 -21.83
N ARG A 539 -1.48 -33.81 -20.66
CA ARG A 539 -0.48 -33.28 -19.72
C ARG A 539 0.93 -33.18 -20.31
N THR A 540 1.25 -34.03 -21.28
CA THR A 540 2.58 -34.08 -21.92
C THR A 540 2.80 -33.01 -22.99
N PHE A 541 1.73 -32.31 -23.39
CA PHE A 541 1.81 -31.20 -24.34
C PHE A 541 2.06 -29.87 -23.64
N ASP A 542 2.71 -28.94 -24.34
CA ASP A 542 2.79 -27.55 -23.93
C ASP A 542 1.38 -26.93 -23.88
N LYS A 543 1.07 -26.23 -22.80
CA LYS A 543 -0.28 -25.69 -22.56
C LYS A 543 -0.64 -24.57 -23.53
N SER A 544 0.33 -23.74 -23.93
CA SER A 544 0.13 -22.66 -24.90
C SER A 544 -0.09 -23.22 -26.31
N GLU A 545 0.62 -24.28 -26.68
CA GLU A 545 0.40 -24.98 -27.96
C GLU A 545 -0.95 -25.70 -27.98
N TRP A 546 -1.32 -26.40 -26.90
CA TRP A 546 -2.64 -27.03 -26.75
C TRP A 546 -3.78 -26.01 -26.92
N ALA A 547 -3.67 -24.85 -26.26
CA ALA A 547 -4.65 -23.77 -26.35
C ALA A 547 -4.76 -23.16 -27.77
N ARG A 548 -3.75 -23.31 -28.64
CA ARG A 548 -3.82 -22.88 -30.05
C ARG A 548 -4.61 -23.86 -30.92
N VAL A 549 -4.73 -25.12 -30.51
CA VAL A 549 -5.46 -26.15 -31.27
C VAL A 549 -6.89 -26.33 -30.76
N VAL A 550 -7.17 -25.98 -29.51
CA VAL A 550 -8.52 -26.01 -28.92
C VAL A 550 -9.18 -24.64 -29.03
N SER A 551 -10.39 -24.62 -29.60
CA SER A 551 -11.23 -23.42 -29.66
C SER A 551 -12.47 -23.58 -28.80
N ILE A 552 -12.83 -22.54 -28.04
CA ILE A 552 -13.99 -22.53 -27.15
C ILE A 552 -14.87 -21.34 -27.51
N VAL A 553 -16.17 -21.60 -27.65
CA VAL A 553 -17.18 -20.56 -27.79
C VAL A 553 -18.07 -20.63 -26.55
N ASN A 554 -18.00 -19.60 -25.71
CA ASN A 554 -18.76 -19.54 -24.47
C ASN A 554 -20.23 -19.18 -24.72
N GLN A 555 -21.08 -19.62 -23.80
CA GLN A 555 -22.52 -19.45 -23.92
C GLN A 555 -22.96 -17.98 -23.78
N VAL A 556 -22.36 -17.21 -22.86
CA VAL A 556 -22.34 -15.74 -22.73
C VAL A 556 -21.21 -15.34 -21.80
#